data_AF-A0A1I7C8T6-F1
#
_entry.id   AF-A0A1I7C8T6-F1
#
_cell.length_a   1.000
_cell.length_b   1.000
_cell.length_c   1.000
_cell.angle_alpha   90.00
_cell.angle_beta   90.00
_cell.angle_gamma   90.00
#
_symmetry.space_group_name_H-M   'P 1'
#
loop_
_entity.id
_entity.type
_entity.pdbx_description
1 polymer ?
#
loop_
_entity_poly.entity_id
_entity_poly.type
_entity_poly.pdbx_seq_one_letter_code
_entity_poly.pdbx_strand_id
1 'polypeptide(L)' 'MLPTRNPSARAAAHRAMARAALFADSSASTRLKRYNHHTEKARRLEAAARGQEVAS' A
#
# COMPACT_ATOMS: atom_id res chain seq x y z
N MET A 1 6.34 5.67 19.52
CA MET A 1 5.93 5.05 18.24
C MET A 1 5.83 6.18 17.21
N LEU A 2 6.82 6.38 16.34
CA LEU A 2 6.75 7.46 15.35
C LEU A 2 5.76 7.09 14.24
N PRO A 3 4.73 7.89 13.94
CA PRO A 3 3.94 7.68 12.74
C PRO A 3 4.87 7.79 11.54
N THR A 4 4.85 6.77 10.66
CA THR A 4 5.74 6.67 9.51
C THR A 4 5.47 7.81 8.54
N ARG A 5 6.17 8.93 8.75
CA ARG A 5 6.11 10.14 7.95
C ARG A 5 6.72 9.95 6.54
N ASN A 6 7.39 8.83 6.31
CA ASN A 6 7.98 8.47 5.03
C ASN A 6 6.94 7.80 4.11
N PRO A 7 6.60 8.39 2.94
CA PRO A 7 5.66 7.80 1.99
C PRO A 7 6.08 6.41 1.48
N SER A 8 7.38 6.15 1.34
CA SER A 8 7.92 4.85 0.91
C SER A 8 7.65 3.74 1.95
N ALA A 9 7.81 4.05 3.23
CA ALA A 9 7.47 3.11 4.31
C ALA A 9 5.97 2.81 4.36
N ARG A 10 5.12 3.82 4.10
CA ARG A 10 3.66 3.63 4.01
C ARG A 10 3.26 2.79 2.79
N ALA A 11 3.92 2.99 1.65
CA ALA A 11 3.70 2.17 0.47
C ALA A 11 4.03 0.69 0.72
N ALA A 12 5.18 0.42 1.37
CA ALA A 12 5.58 -0.92 1.75
C ALA A 12 4.58 -1.60 2.70
N ALA A 13 4.06 -0.85 3.69
CA ALA A 13 3.02 -1.35 4.58
C ALA A 13 1.75 -1.76 3.82
N HIS A 14 1.30 -0.95 2.86
CA HIS A 14 0.15 -1.29 2.02
C HIS A 14 0.42 -2.51 1.14
N ARG A 15 1.63 -2.69 0.58
CA ARG A 15 2.01 -3.92 -0.13
C ARG A 15 1.91 -5.16 0.75
N ALA A 16 2.36 -5.07 2.01
CA ALA A 16 2.24 -6.17 2.97
C ALA A 16 0.76 -6.50 3.27
N MET A 17 -0.07 -5.47 3.51
CA MET A 17 -1.52 -5.66 3.71
C MET A 17 -2.22 -6.26 2.49
N ALA A 18 -1.82 -5.86 1.28
CA ALA A 18 -2.34 -6.44 0.03
C ALA A 18 -2.07 -7.95 -0.02
N ARG A 19 -0.83 -8.37 0.29
CA ARG A 19 -0.45 -9.80 0.33
C ARG A 19 -1.24 -10.54 1.41
N ALA A 20 -1.38 -9.98 2.61
CA ALA A 20 -2.17 -10.58 3.67
C ALA A 20 -3.66 -10.76 3.28
N ALA A 21 -4.22 -9.82 2.51
CA ALA A 21 -5.60 -9.91 2.05
C ALA A 21 -5.86 -11.13 1.14
N LEU A 22 -4.86 -11.65 0.44
CA LEU A 22 -4.98 -12.86 -0.39
C LEU A 22 -5.17 -14.14 0.44
N PHE A 23 -4.76 -14.12 1.71
CA PHE A 23 -4.85 -15.26 2.63
C PHE A 23 -5.99 -15.12 3.65
N ALA A 24 -6.78 -14.05 3.60
CA ALA A 24 -7.87 -13.83 4.54
C ALA A 24 -9.06 -14.78 4.30
N ASP A 25 -9.73 -15.24 5.36
CA ASP A 25 -10.90 -16.13 5.28
C ASP A 25 -12.20 -15.40 4.88
N SER A 26 -12.14 -14.66 3.78
CA SER A 26 -13.29 -13.95 3.19
C SER A 26 -13.46 -14.39 1.74
N SER A 27 -14.60 -14.07 1.13
CA SER A 27 -14.87 -14.46 -0.27
C SER A 27 -13.75 -14.02 -1.23
N ALA A 28 -13.57 -14.76 -2.33
CA ALA A 28 -12.56 -14.43 -3.34
C ALA A 28 -12.72 -12.99 -3.88
N SER A 29 -13.96 -12.56 -4.11
CA SER A 29 -14.27 -11.17 -4.53
C SER A 29 -13.82 -10.16 -3.47
N THR A 30 -14.09 -10.43 -2.19
CA THR A 30 -13.69 -9.56 -1.08
C THR A 30 -12.17 -9.47 -0.97
N ARG A 31 -11.46 -10.59 -1.07
CA ARG A 31 -9.98 -10.61 -1.06
C ARG A 31 -9.40 -9.81 -2.21
N LEU A 32 -9.91 -9.99 -3.42
CA LEU A 32 -9.45 -9.26 -4.61
C LEU A 32 -9.68 -7.75 -4.46
N LYS A 33 -10.86 -7.34 -3.98
CA LYS A 33 -11.16 -5.92 -3.70
C LYS A 33 -10.16 -5.32 -2.69
N ARG A 34 -9.89 -6.02 -1.59
CA ARG A 34 -8.93 -5.58 -0.56
C ARG A 34 -7.49 -5.51 -1.08
N TYR A 35 -7.07 -6.52 -1.84
CA TYR A 35 -5.77 -6.54 -2.51
C TYR A 35 -5.61 -5.32 -3.44
N ASN A 36 -6.60 -5.07 -4.29
CA ASN A 36 -6.60 -3.94 -5.23
C ASN A 36 -6.56 -2.60 -4.49
N HIS A 37 -7.38 -2.44 -3.45
CA HIS A 37 -7.41 -1.23 -2.62
C HIS A 37 -6.04 -0.89 -2.03
N HIS A 38 -5.36 -1.88 -1.44
CA HIS A 38 -4.04 -1.68 -0.87
C HIS A 38 -2.95 -1.44 -1.93
N THR A 39 -3.00 -2.17 -3.04
CA THR A 39 -2.05 -2.01 -4.15
C THR A 39 -2.17 -0.62 -4.79
N GLU A 40 -3.39 -0.13 -5.00
CA GLU A 40 -3.63 1.21 -5.53
C GLU A 40 -3.07 2.29 -4.60
N LYS A 41 -3.32 2.17 -3.29
CA LYS A 41 -2.80 3.13 -2.31
C LYS A 41 -1.27 3.11 -2.24
N ALA A 42 -0.65 1.93 -2.34
CA ALA A 42 0.81 1.80 -2.43
C ALA A 42 1.35 2.49 -3.67
N ARG A 43 0.76 2.27 -4.85
CA ARG A 43 1.19 2.91 -6.11
C ARG A 43 1.09 4.44 -6.04
N ARG A 44 0.02 4.98 -5.46
CA ARG A 44 -0.13 6.44 -5.28
C ARG A 44 0.95 7.01 -4.35
N LEU A 45 1.25 6.31 -3.26
CA LEU A 45 2.30 6.71 -2.33
C LEU A 45 3.70 6.62 -2.94
N GLU A 46 3.98 5.59 -3.74
CA GLU A 46 5.24 5.46 -4.50
C GLU A 46 5.38 6.57 -5.54
N ALA A 47 4.30 6.95 -6.22
CA ALA A 47 4.31 8.06 -7.16
C ALA A 47 4.57 9.40 -6.46
N ALA A 48 3.93 9.63 -5.29
CA ALA A 48 4.19 10.81 -4.47
C ALA A 48 5.63 10.85 -3.93
N ALA A 49 6.16 9.72 -3.46
CA ALA A 49 7.54 9.62 -2.99
C ALA A 49 8.55 9.97 -4.10
N ARG A 50 8.37 9.38 -5.30
CA ARG A 50 9.19 9.72 -6.47
C ARG A 50 9.10 11.20 -6.81
N GLY A 51 7.89 11.78 -6.79
CA GLY A 51 7.69 13.21 -7.03
C GLY A 51 8.41 14.11 -6.01
N GLN A 52 8.51 13.68 -4.75
CA GLN A 52 9.26 14.39 -3.72
C GLN A 52 10.78 14.27 -3.90
N GLU A 53 11.28 13.12 -4.35
CA GLU A 53 12.71 12.92 -4.66
C GLU A 53 13.19 13.82 -5.81
N VAL A 54 12.36 14.06 -6.84
CA VAL A 54 12.75 14.96 -7.96
C VAL A 54 12.72 16.44 -7.58
N ALA A 55 12.02 16.80 -6.51
CA ALA A 55 11.82 18.19 -6.07
C ALA A 55 12.72 18.59 -4.88
N SER A 56 13.55 17.67 -4.38
CA SER A 56 14.44 17.89 -3.23
C SER A 56 15.89 18.11 -3.65
#